data_AF-A0A2E9W891-F1
#
_entry.id   AF-A0A2E9W891-F1
#
_cell.length_a   1.000
_cell.length_b   1.000
_cell.length_c   1.000
_cell.angle_alpha   90.00
_cell.angle_beta   90.00
_cell.angle_gamma   90.00
#
_symmetry.space_group_name_H-M   'P 1'
#
loop_
_entity.id
_entity.type
_entity.pdbx_description
1 polymer ?
#
loop_
_entity_poly.entity_id
_entity_poly.type
_entity_poly.pdbx_seq_one_letter_code
_entity_poly.pdbx_strand_id
1 'polypeptide(L)'
;MIFAVTASLLGFLALSIPVGIVLFLLGIGVDQFFTPFPLLRGLGQVVWSSSNSSTLIAIPFFVLLGEILVRGGIAEKTYEALDKWFSWLPGGL
;
A
#
# COMPACT_ATOMS: atom_id res chain seq x y z
N MET A 1 0.49 16.40 -27.21
CA MET A 1 0.36 15.37 -26.15
C MET A 1 0.07 16.01 -24.79
N ILE A 2 1.01 16.72 -24.16
CA ILE A 2 0.86 17.25 -22.79
C ILE A 2 -0.43 18.07 -22.61
N PHE A 3 -0.67 19.09 -23.46
CA PHE A 3 -1.87 19.91 -23.37
C PHE A 3 -3.18 19.12 -23.47
N ALA A 4 -3.24 18.13 -24.38
CA ALA A 4 -4.43 17.30 -24.58
C ALA A 4 -4.71 16.41 -23.35
N VAL A 5 -3.66 15.85 -22.74
CA VAL A 5 -3.77 15.02 -21.53
C VAL A 5 -4.16 15.88 -20.33
N THR A 6 -3.56 17.06 -20.16
CA THR A 6 -3.90 17.99 -19.08
C THR A 6 -5.35 18.49 -19.20
N ALA A 7 -5.81 18.84 -20.40
CA ALA A 7 -7.18 19.28 -20.63
C ALA A 7 -8.21 18.18 -20.32
N SER A 8 -7.95 16.95 -20.75
CA SER A 8 -8.85 15.82 -20.45
C SER A 8 -8.81 15.40 -18.98
N LEU A 9 -7.66 15.50 -18.30
CA LEU A 9 -7.56 15.34 -16.85
C LEU A 9 -8.44 16.35 -16.11
N LEU A 10 -8.30 17.64 -16.42
CA LEU A 10 -9.11 18.69 -15.78
C LEU A 10 -10.60 18.53 -16.10
N GLY A 11 -10.93 18.13 -17.33
CA GLY A 11 -12.31 17.85 -17.75
C GLY A 11 -12.95 16.71 -16.95
N PHE A 12 -12.26 15.58 -16.80
CA PHE A 12 -12.79 14.45 -16.02
C PHE A 12 -12.87 14.73 -14.52
N LEU A 13 -11.92 15.50 -13.96
CA LEU A 13 -11.99 15.93 -12.57
C LEU A 13 -13.14 16.92 -12.32
N ALA A 14 -13.42 17.82 -13.27
CA ALA A 14 -14.57 18.73 -13.18
C ALA A 14 -15.91 17.96 -13.15
N LEU A 15 -15.97 16.80 -13.80
CA LEU A 15 -17.10 15.87 -13.75
C LEU A 15 -17.17 15.05 -12.45
N SER A 16 -16.30 15.33 -11.47
CA SER A 16 -16.23 14.65 -10.17
C SER A 16 -16.02 13.13 -10.26
N ILE A 17 -15.39 12.66 -11.34
CA ILE A 17 -15.02 11.24 -11.49
C ILE A 17 -13.88 10.93 -10.50
N PRO A 18 -13.93 9.79 -9.78
CA PRO A 18 -12.84 9.36 -8.90
C PRO A 18 -11.49 9.38 -9.61
N VAL A 19 -10.48 10.00 -8.97
CA VAL A 19 -9.16 10.26 -9.58
C VAL A 19 -8.52 8.98 -10.15
N GLY A 20 -8.67 7.83 -9.49
CA GLY A 20 -8.14 6.56 -9.98
C GLY A 20 -8.74 6.14 -11.35
N ILE A 21 -10.03 6.34 -11.55
CA ILE A 21 -10.72 6.05 -12.83
C ILE A 21 -10.23 7.03 -13.90
N VAL A 22 -10.07 8.31 -13.55
CA VAL A 22 -9.55 9.33 -14.47
C VAL A 22 -8.16 8.96 -14.96
N LEU A 23 -7.24 8.62 -14.05
CA LEU A 23 -5.88 8.23 -14.39
C LEU A 23 -5.84 6.95 -15.25
N PHE A 24 -6.72 5.99 -14.96
CA PHE A 24 -6.84 4.77 -15.76
C PHE A 24 -7.30 5.04 -17.19
N LEU A 25 -8.37 5.84 -17.36
CA LEU A 25 -8.88 6.21 -18.68
C LEU A 25 -7.85 7.03 -19.48
N LEU A 26 -7.15 7.95 -18.83
CA LEU A 26 -6.07 8.70 -19.47
C LEU A 26 -4.90 7.81 -19.87
N GLY A 27 -4.55 6.81 -19.04
CA GLY A 27 -3.52 5.82 -19.38
C GLY A 27 -3.84 5.05 -20.66
N ILE A 28 -5.09 4.60 -20.80
CA ILE A 28 -5.58 3.94 -22.03
C ILE A 28 -5.60 4.93 -23.21
N GLY A 29 -6.06 6.17 -22.99
CA GLY A 29 -6.07 7.19 -24.03
C GLY A 29 -4.66 7.54 -24.55
N VAL A 30 -3.68 7.63 -23.67
CA VAL A 30 -2.28 7.90 -24.06
C VAL A 30 -1.67 6.74 -24.83
N ASP A 31 -1.97 5.50 -24.44
CA ASP A 31 -1.56 4.30 -25.17
C ASP A 31 -2.09 4.30 -26.61
N GLN A 32 -3.37 4.60 -26.81
CA GLN A 32 -4.02 4.53 -28.13
C GLN A 32 -3.68 5.71 -29.06
N PHE A 33 -3.59 6.94 -28.54
CA PHE A 33 -3.49 8.14 -29.37
C PHE A 33 -2.08 8.74 -29.47
N PHE A 34 -1.19 8.46 -28.51
CA PHE A 34 0.07 9.19 -28.38
C PHE A 34 1.32 8.30 -28.36
N THR A 35 1.17 6.98 -28.27
CA THR A 35 2.32 6.07 -28.13
C THR A 35 2.35 5.05 -29.28
N PRO A 36 3.49 4.88 -30.00
CA PRO A 36 3.62 3.85 -31.03
C PRO A 36 3.86 2.45 -30.45
N PHE A 37 4.16 2.35 -29.15
CA PHE A 37 4.35 1.12 -28.41
C PHE A 37 3.13 0.81 -27.54
N PRO A 38 2.65 -0.44 -27.50
CA PRO A 38 1.50 -0.83 -26.69
C PRO A 38 1.89 -0.94 -25.20
N LEU A 39 1.78 0.16 -24.47
CA LEU A 39 1.99 0.29 -23.02
C LEU A 39 1.07 -0.65 -22.23
N LEU A 40 -0.16 -0.86 -22.71
CA LEU A 40 -1.13 -1.79 -22.12
C LEU A 40 -0.56 -3.21 -21.95
N ARG A 41 0.33 -3.67 -22.84
CA ARG A 41 0.96 -4.99 -22.73
C ARG A 41 1.95 -5.07 -21.56
N GLY A 42 2.54 -3.95 -21.16
CA GLY A 42 3.43 -3.85 -20.00
C GLY A 42 2.69 -3.71 -18.67
N LEU A 43 1.38 -3.47 -18.67
CA LEU A 43 0.60 -3.30 -17.44
C LEU A 43 0.70 -4.51 -16.50
N GLY A 44 0.73 -5.73 -17.04
CA GLY A 44 0.88 -6.93 -16.23
C GLY A 44 2.16 -6.92 -15.39
N GLN A 45 3.27 -6.48 -15.98
CA GLN A 45 4.54 -6.34 -15.26
C GLN A 45 4.47 -5.25 -14.19
N VAL A 46 3.85 -4.10 -14.48
CA VAL A 46 3.70 -3.00 -13.52
C VAL A 46 2.82 -3.40 -12.34
N VAL A 47 1.69 -4.05 -12.62
CA VAL A 47 0.77 -4.57 -11.58
C VAL A 47 1.46 -5.62 -10.73
N TRP A 48 2.18 -6.56 -11.36
CA TRP A 48 2.95 -7.58 -10.66
C TRP A 48 4.02 -6.97 -9.76
N SER A 49 4.83 -6.05 -10.30
CA SER A 49 5.88 -5.37 -9.54
C SER A 49 5.33 -4.55 -8.38
N SER A 50 4.16 -3.94 -8.53
CA SER A 50 3.51 -3.16 -7.46
C SER A 50 2.95 -4.07 -6.37
N SER A 51 2.48 -5.25 -6.74
CA SER A 51 1.97 -6.27 -5.81
C SER A 51 3.09 -7.00 -5.07
N ASN A 52 4.25 -7.17 -5.70
CA ASN A 52 5.45 -7.75 -5.10
C ASN A 52 6.19 -6.73 -4.20
N SER A 53 5.45 -6.12 -3.27
CA SER A 53 6.00 -5.16 -2.31
C SER A 53 6.30 -5.86 -0.98
N SER A 54 7.53 -5.67 -0.48
CA SER A 54 7.95 -6.18 0.83
C SER A 54 7.03 -5.70 1.96
N THR A 55 6.42 -4.51 1.81
CA THR A 55 5.48 -3.97 2.81
C THR A 55 4.19 -4.78 2.90
N LEU A 56 3.64 -5.23 1.75
CA LEU A 56 2.42 -6.04 1.74
C LEU A 56 2.65 -7.41 2.39
N ILE A 57 3.86 -7.95 2.25
CA ILE A 57 4.28 -9.19 2.91
C ILE A 57 4.57 -8.94 4.40
N ALA A 58 5.08 -7.78 4.78
CA ALA A 58 5.41 -7.48 6.19
C ALA A 58 4.19 -7.56 7.13
N ILE A 59 3.00 -7.17 6.66
CA ILE A 59 1.76 -7.18 7.47
C ILE A 59 1.42 -8.59 8.01
N PRO A 60 1.21 -9.63 7.17
CA PRO A 60 0.89 -10.96 7.66
C PRO A 60 2.03 -11.57 8.49
N PHE A 61 3.29 -11.30 8.15
CA PHE A 61 4.43 -11.76 8.94
C PHE A 61 4.48 -11.11 10.33
N PHE A 62 4.13 -9.83 10.44
CA PHE A 62 4.03 -9.14 11.72
C PHE A 62 2.93 -9.76 12.60
N VAL A 63 1.76 -10.03 12.02
CA VAL A 63 0.66 -10.72 12.73
C VAL A 63 1.06 -12.12 13.15
N LEU A 64 1.70 -12.90 12.26
CA LEU A 64 2.20 -14.24 12.56
C LEU A 64 3.22 -14.23 13.69
N LEU A 65 4.18 -13.29 13.65
CA LEU A 65 5.18 -13.13 14.69
C LEU A 65 4.50 -12.80 16.02
N GLY A 66 3.55 -11.87 16.04
CA GLY A 66 2.77 -11.56 17.23
C GLY A 66 2.08 -12.79 17.83
N GLU A 67 1.42 -13.59 16.99
CA GLU A 67 0.76 -14.83 17.42
C GLU A 67 1.76 -15.87 17.96
N ILE A 68 2.94 -15.99 17.33
CA ILE A 68 4.02 -16.87 17.80
C ILE A 68 4.52 -16.42 19.18
N LEU A 69 4.71 -15.11 19.39
CA LEU A 69 5.16 -14.58 20.69
C LEU A 69 4.14 -14.84 21.81
N VAL A 70 2.85 -14.70 21.50
CA VAL A 70 1.76 -14.96 22.45
C VAL A 70 1.65 -16.45 22.76
N ARG A 71 1.55 -17.30 21.74
CA ARG A 71 1.43 -18.76 21.93
C ARG A 71 2.68 -19.39 22.53
N GLY A 72 3.85 -18.82 22.28
CA GLY A 72 5.12 -19.26 22.84
C GLY A 72 5.34 -18.84 24.30
N GLY A 73 4.41 -18.08 24.91
CA GLY A 73 4.56 -17.55 26.26
C GLY A 73 5.67 -16.51 26.42
N ILE A 74 6.25 -16.01 25.32
CA ILE A 74 7.27 -14.96 25.34
C ILE A 74 6.62 -13.64 25.75
N ALA A 75 5.40 -13.36 25.27
CA ALA A 75 4.64 -12.18 25.65
C ALA A 75 4.44 -12.07 27.17
N GLU A 76 4.03 -13.17 27.81
CA GLU A 76 3.81 -13.26 29.26
C GLU A 76 5.12 -13.03 30.04
N LYS A 77 6.19 -13.74 29.67
CA LYS A 77 7.52 -13.54 30.30
C LYS A 77 8.06 -12.13 30.15
N THR A 78 7.80 -11.49 29.02
CA THR A 78 8.20 -10.10 28.78
C THR A 78 7.42 -9.16 29.69
N TYR A 79 6.13 -9.41 29.88
CA TYR A 79 5.27 -8.65 30.79
C TYR A 79 5.73 -8.79 32.25
N GLU A 80 6.01 -10.02 32.71
CA GLU A 80 6.56 -10.27 34.06
C GLU A 80 7.92 -9.60 34.29
N ALA A 81 8.79 -9.59 33.28
CA ALA A 81 10.09 -8.94 33.37
C ALA A 81 9.95 -7.41 33.50
N LEU A 82 9.05 -6.82 32.71
CA LEU A 82 8.75 -5.39 32.77
C LEU A 82 8.10 -5.02 34.11
N ASP A 83 7.15 -5.81 34.62
CA ASP A 83 6.53 -5.59 35.91
C ASP A 83 7.59 -5.54 37.03
N LYS A 84 8.50 -6.52 37.08
CA LYS A 84 9.60 -6.52 38.06
C LYS A 84 10.50 -5.28 37.95
N TRP A 85 10.76 -4.81 36.74
CA TRP A 85 11.62 -3.64 36.50
C TRP A 85 10.93 -2.30 36.64
N PHE A 86 9.61 -2.21 36.57
CA PHE A 86 8.90 -0.93 36.65
C PHE A 86 7.92 -0.85 37.82
N SER A 87 7.82 -1.90 38.63
CA SER A 87 6.98 -1.98 39.84
C SER A 87 7.18 -0.85 40.84
N TRP A 88 8.35 -0.20 40.86
CA TRP A 88 8.61 0.94 41.73
C TRP A 88 7.99 2.26 41.24
N LEU A 89 7.55 2.35 39.97
CA LEU A 89 7.02 3.57 39.38
C LEU A 89 5.53 3.70 39.73
N PRO A 90 5.12 4.70 40.52
CA PRO A 90 3.74 4.84 40.96
C PRO A 90 2.84 5.18 39.76
N GLY A 91 1.89 4.29 39.46
CA GLY A 91 1.01 4.37 38.29
C GLY A 91 0.33 3.05 37.98
N GLY A 92 0.98 1.93 38.33
CA GLY A 92 0.47 0.58 38.12
C GLY A 92 0.39 0.21 36.64
N LEU A 93 0.48 -1.08 36.35
CA LEU A 93 -0.17 -1.63 35.16
C LEU A 93 -1.64 -1.89 35.49
#